data_AF-A0A081CLG3-F1
#
_entry.id   AF-A0A081CLG3-F1
#
_cell.length_a   1.000
_cell.length_b   1.000
_cell.length_c   1.000
_cell.angle_alpha   90.00
_cell.angle_beta   90.00
_cell.angle_gamma   90.00
#
_symmetry.space_group_name_H-M   'P 1'
#
loop_
_entity.id
_entity.type
_entity.pdbx_description
1 polymer ?
#
loop_
_entity_poly.entity_id
_entity_poly.type
_entity_poly.pdbx_seq_one_letter_code
_entity_poly.pdbx_strand_id
1 'polypeptide(L)'
;MTATAMATTAVDSVSTTSKPDHLTAKTKIATTTPATSDSDFAHANLSSKLPKDLAGKPIPRAKHWGYDLTLLQPRAFVLKNLVNIGLIAAFTLFNSSALGHRVYDDLTARFGSFNLRFFGTWIITTSVLWILSGLYAIADLTGRPKWLYKYKVQPFVRVTGKEYANIALGALRNLVFVATPLMLVGAWAIPTPTSSEQLPGPLRTVAILLFDVLCTEIGFFYIHRWFHSPAMYARFHKKHHEYTAPVALAATYCTMTEHLFSNLLPNAIGALIIPHHWSQYVFAYTLLEIGTIQAHSGYYIPGLNSPLQHDFHHFAFTENFGPTGLMDAIYGTNIRYRKTLAEAKQNNNGSEVSARLEVLSFLAQREVEESEALKGQNKKAA
;
A
#
# COMPACT_ATOMS: atom_id res chain seq x y z
N MET A 1 20.65 48.15 -36.55
CA MET A 1 21.45 48.35 -37.78
C MET A 1 22.92 48.41 -37.37
N THR A 2 23.78 47.69 -38.10
CA THR A 2 25.25 47.86 -38.20
C THR A 2 26.06 47.76 -36.89
N ALA A 3 26.75 46.64 -36.63
CA ALA A 3 28.01 46.20 -37.24
C ALA A 3 29.23 46.78 -36.50
N THR A 4 30.16 45.92 -36.07
CA THR A 4 31.59 46.03 -36.43
C THR A 4 32.23 44.65 -36.23
N ALA A 5 33.09 44.28 -37.16
CA ALA A 5 33.60 42.95 -37.41
C ALA A 5 35.11 42.86 -37.16
N MET A 6 35.61 41.61 -37.16
CA MET A 6 36.98 41.17 -37.47
C MET A 6 38.06 41.59 -36.44
N ALA A 7 39.09 40.80 -36.13
CA ALA A 7 39.87 39.93 -37.01
C ALA A 7 40.63 38.81 -36.25
N THR A 8 40.99 37.79 -37.02
CA THR A 8 41.76 36.57 -36.79
C THR A 8 43.25 36.76 -36.49
N THR A 9 43.89 35.79 -35.81
CA THR A 9 45.20 35.22 -36.19
C THR A 9 45.48 33.90 -35.43
N ALA A 10 45.88 32.88 -36.19
CA ALA A 10 46.55 31.64 -35.74
C ALA A 10 48.06 31.94 -35.55
N VAL A 11 48.98 31.12 -35.05
CA VAL A 11 49.24 29.67 -35.00
C VAL A 11 50.30 29.48 -33.88
N ASP A 12 50.40 28.31 -33.22
CA ASP A 12 51.63 27.50 -33.14
C ASP A 12 51.69 26.51 -31.96
N SER A 13 52.19 25.33 -32.33
CA SER A 13 52.36 24.08 -31.61
C SER A 13 53.62 24.02 -30.76
N VAL A 14 53.57 23.33 -29.61
CA VAL A 14 54.74 22.64 -29.04
C VAL A 14 54.31 21.32 -28.38
N SER A 15 54.89 20.22 -28.86
CA SER A 15 54.85 18.90 -28.21
C SER A 15 55.91 18.81 -27.10
N THR A 16 55.61 18.16 -25.98
CA THR A 16 56.65 17.50 -25.18
C THR A 16 56.13 16.15 -24.66
N THR A 17 56.99 15.15 -24.81
CA THR A 17 56.87 13.76 -24.38
C THR A 17 57.27 13.62 -22.91
N SER A 18 56.53 12.84 -22.12
CA SER A 18 57.11 11.91 -21.12
C SER A 18 56.04 10.99 -20.50
N LYS A 19 56.36 9.70 -20.48
CA LYS A 19 55.89 8.64 -19.58
C LYS A 19 57.17 7.95 -19.08
N PRO A 20 57.16 7.09 -18.03
CA PRO A 20 56.09 6.76 -17.07
C PRO A 20 56.58 6.85 -15.59
N ASP A 21 55.69 6.69 -14.60
CA ASP A 21 55.83 5.68 -13.54
C ASP A 21 54.79 5.80 -12.39
N HIS A 22 54.13 4.65 -12.18
CA HIS A 22 53.70 3.98 -10.96
C HIS A 22 52.93 4.66 -9.78
N LEU A 23 51.97 3.85 -9.29
CA LEU A 23 51.38 3.76 -7.94
C LEU A 23 50.08 4.52 -7.62
N THR A 24 48.98 3.89 -8.07
CA THR A 24 47.84 3.42 -7.24
C THR A 24 47.53 4.13 -5.91
N ALA A 25 46.36 4.79 -5.86
CA ALA A 25 45.26 4.47 -4.94
C ALA A 25 44.11 5.48 -5.14
N LYS A 26 43.16 5.17 -6.04
CA LYS A 26 41.85 5.85 -6.04
C LYS A 26 40.90 5.03 -5.17
N THR A 27 40.69 5.49 -3.94
CA THR A 27 39.61 5.05 -3.07
C THR A 27 38.28 5.38 -3.75
N LYS A 28 37.70 4.41 -4.47
CA LYS A 28 36.32 4.48 -4.93
C LYS A 28 35.44 4.24 -3.71
N ILE A 29 34.97 5.32 -3.08
CA ILE A 29 33.78 5.26 -2.24
C ILE A 29 32.63 4.96 -3.19
N ALA A 30 32.12 3.72 -3.18
CA ALA A 30 30.90 3.36 -3.87
C ALA A 30 29.73 4.03 -3.16
N THR A 31 29.39 5.24 -3.59
CA THR A 31 28.06 5.81 -3.36
C THR A 31 27.07 5.00 -4.18
N THR A 32 26.39 4.05 -3.55
CA THR A 32 25.20 3.41 -4.11
C THR A 32 24.05 4.43 -4.07
N THR A 33 23.96 5.23 -5.12
CA THR A 33 22.77 6.05 -5.38
C THR A 33 21.59 5.12 -5.70
N PRO A 34 20.38 5.37 -5.19
CA PRO A 34 19.19 4.62 -5.60
C PRO A 34 19.03 4.69 -7.12
N ALA A 35 18.43 3.67 -7.73
CA ALA A 35 18.12 3.68 -9.15
C ALA A 35 17.12 4.81 -9.46
N THR A 36 17.64 5.96 -9.92
CA THR A 36 16.85 7.17 -10.15
C THR A 36 16.14 7.19 -11.50
N SER A 37 16.43 6.25 -12.40
CA SER A 37 15.87 6.21 -13.76
C SER A 37 15.13 4.90 -14.08
N ASP A 38 14.26 4.95 -15.09
CA ASP A 38 13.47 3.82 -15.59
C ASP A 38 14.34 2.75 -16.26
N SER A 39 15.49 3.16 -16.82
CA SER A 39 16.46 2.25 -17.45
C SER A 39 17.25 1.45 -16.43
N ASP A 40 17.52 2.02 -15.24
CA ASP A 40 18.29 1.31 -14.20
C ASP A 40 17.52 0.11 -13.65
N PHE A 41 16.18 0.18 -13.64
CA PHE A 41 15.29 -0.91 -13.24
C PHE A 41 15.32 -2.06 -14.26
N ALA A 42 15.19 -1.75 -15.55
CA ALA A 42 15.25 -2.72 -16.65
C ALA A 42 16.64 -3.38 -16.77
N HIS A 43 17.71 -2.61 -16.56
CA HIS A 43 19.09 -3.10 -16.66
C HIS A 43 19.52 -3.91 -15.43
N ALA A 44 19.05 -3.59 -14.22
CA ALA A 44 19.31 -4.40 -13.02
C ALA A 44 18.65 -5.79 -13.11
N ASN A 45 17.44 -5.88 -13.70
CA ASN A 45 16.69 -7.12 -13.88
C ASN A 45 17.35 -8.11 -14.86
N LEU A 46 18.14 -7.64 -15.82
CA LEU A 46 18.86 -8.52 -16.76
C LEU A 46 19.95 -9.37 -16.08
N SER A 47 20.39 -9.00 -14.87
CA SER A 47 21.52 -9.65 -14.17
C SER A 47 21.13 -10.56 -13.00
N SER A 48 19.93 -10.37 -12.41
CA SER A 48 19.50 -11.08 -11.20
C SER A 48 18.61 -12.28 -11.56
N LYS A 49 19.23 -13.43 -11.85
CA LYS A 49 18.45 -14.64 -12.21
C LYS A 49 17.84 -15.39 -11.01
N LEU A 50 18.16 -15.04 -9.75
CA LEU A 50 17.63 -15.77 -8.58
C LEU A 50 17.51 -14.88 -7.32
N PRO A 51 16.37 -14.94 -6.60
CA PRO A 51 16.25 -14.34 -5.27
C PRO A 51 17.28 -14.95 -4.30
N LYS A 52 17.76 -14.16 -3.34
CA LYS A 52 18.77 -14.56 -2.34
C LYS A 52 18.13 -14.58 -0.94
N ASP A 53 18.61 -15.45 -0.06
CA ASP A 53 18.16 -15.50 1.34
C ASP A 53 18.83 -14.41 2.21
N LEU A 54 18.46 -14.36 3.50
CA LEU A 54 19.00 -13.43 4.50
C LEU A 54 20.52 -13.54 4.73
N ALA A 55 21.19 -14.52 4.12
CA ALA A 55 22.63 -14.70 4.14
C ALA A 55 23.27 -14.42 2.76
N GLY A 56 22.53 -13.80 1.84
CA GLY A 56 22.98 -13.47 0.49
C GLY A 56 23.13 -14.67 -0.44
N LYS A 57 22.64 -15.86 -0.05
CA LYS A 57 22.77 -17.08 -0.85
C LYS A 57 21.62 -17.21 -1.84
N PRO A 58 21.87 -17.54 -3.11
CA PRO A 58 20.80 -17.83 -4.08
C PRO A 58 19.85 -18.90 -3.54
N ILE A 59 18.55 -18.60 -3.54
CA ILE A 59 17.53 -19.54 -3.09
C ILE A 59 17.39 -20.63 -4.15
N PRO A 60 17.56 -21.91 -3.79
CA PRO A 60 17.37 -23.01 -4.74
C PRO A 60 15.94 -23.01 -5.30
N ARG A 61 15.76 -23.28 -6.59
CA ARG A 61 14.41 -23.43 -7.22
C ARG A 61 13.52 -24.41 -6.48
N ALA A 62 14.09 -25.49 -5.95
CA ALA A 62 13.43 -26.48 -5.10
C ALA A 62 13.16 -25.99 -3.67
N LYS A 63 13.28 -24.69 -3.38
CA LYS A 63 12.81 -24.00 -2.18
C LYS A 63 11.81 -22.88 -2.50
N HIS A 64 11.49 -22.67 -3.79
CA HIS A 64 10.39 -21.81 -4.25
C HIS A 64 9.02 -22.47 -4.02
N TRP A 65 8.83 -23.13 -2.86
CA TRP A 65 7.61 -23.87 -2.59
C TRP A 65 6.50 -22.95 -2.10
N GLY A 66 5.30 -23.20 -2.62
CA GLY A 66 4.07 -22.61 -2.11
C GLY A 66 3.66 -21.34 -2.82
N TYR A 67 3.82 -21.25 -4.13
CA TYR A 67 3.11 -20.23 -4.92
C TYR A 67 2.00 -20.92 -5.70
N ASP A 68 0.77 -20.42 -5.55
CA ASP A 68 -0.29 -20.75 -6.49
C ASP A 68 -0.17 -19.80 -7.68
N LEU A 69 0.50 -20.29 -8.72
CA LEU A 69 0.84 -19.52 -9.92
C LEU A 69 -0.42 -19.08 -10.71
N THR A 70 -1.59 -19.66 -10.43
CA THR A 70 -2.87 -19.30 -11.07
C THR A 70 -3.42 -17.95 -10.63
N LEU A 71 -2.89 -17.37 -9.56
CA LEU A 71 -3.38 -16.13 -8.95
C LEU A 71 -2.86 -14.86 -9.59
N LEU A 72 -1.71 -14.99 -10.25
CA LEU A 72 -0.98 -13.89 -10.87
C LEU A 72 -1.35 -13.72 -12.35
N GLN A 73 -2.24 -14.59 -12.88
CA GLN A 73 -2.83 -14.46 -14.20
C GLN A 73 -3.80 -13.26 -14.25
N PRO A 74 -3.89 -12.54 -15.39
CA PRO A 74 -4.85 -11.46 -15.56
C PRO A 74 -6.26 -12.04 -15.49
N ARG A 75 -6.91 -11.74 -14.38
CA ARG A 75 -8.33 -12.01 -14.17
C ARG A 75 -9.14 -10.83 -14.68
N ALA A 76 -10.29 -11.14 -15.29
CA ALA A 76 -11.29 -10.11 -15.58
C ALA A 76 -11.53 -9.27 -14.31
N PHE A 77 -11.83 -7.98 -14.46
CA PHE A 77 -12.10 -7.08 -13.34
C PHE A 77 -13.04 -7.71 -12.30
N VAL A 78 -14.09 -8.40 -12.78
CA VAL A 78 -15.05 -9.14 -11.96
C VAL A 78 -14.39 -10.22 -11.10
N LEU A 79 -13.47 -11.01 -11.66
CA LEU A 79 -12.76 -12.07 -10.95
C LEU A 79 -11.73 -11.54 -9.94
N LYS A 80 -11.20 -10.33 -10.13
CA LYS A 80 -10.31 -9.66 -9.16
C LYS A 80 -11.07 -9.06 -7.98
N ASN A 81 -12.32 -8.68 -8.22
CA ASN A 81 -13.19 -8.04 -7.23
C ASN A 81 -14.32 -8.95 -6.77
N LEU A 82 -14.25 -10.25 -7.03
CA LEU A 82 -15.37 -11.18 -6.82
C LEU A 82 -15.87 -11.15 -5.37
N VAL A 83 -14.94 -11.08 -4.41
CA VAL A 83 -15.29 -11.00 -2.99
C VAL A 83 -15.98 -9.67 -2.69
N ASN A 84 -15.44 -8.54 -3.15
CA ASN A 84 -16.05 -7.23 -2.94
C ASN A 84 -17.43 -7.13 -3.58
N ILE A 85 -17.58 -7.62 -4.82
CA ILE A 85 -18.87 -7.68 -5.53
C ILE A 85 -19.86 -8.56 -4.74
N GLY A 86 -19.42 -9.72 -4.26
CA GLY A 86 -20.23 -10.61 -3.43
C GLY A 86 -20.67 -9.96 -2.13
N LEU A 87 -19.77 -9.26 -1.43
CA LEU A 87 -20.07 -8.52 -0.20
C LEU A 87 -21.07 -7.39 -0.45
N ILE A 88 -20.87 -6.58 -1.50
CA ILE A 88 -21.78 -5.49 -1.88
C ILE A 88 -23.15 -6.04 -2.25
N ALA A 89 -23.20 -7.13 -3.03
CA ALA A 89 -24.46 -7.78 -3.39
C ALA A 89 -25.19 -8.33 -2.16
N ALA A 90 -24.49 -9.05 -1.28
CA ALA A 90 -25.05 -9.58 -0.05
C ALA A 90 -25.58 -8.48 0.87
N PHE A 91 -24.82 -7.40 1.05
CA PHE A 91 -25.23 -6.25 1.84
C PHE A 91 -26.46 -5.56 1.24
N THR A 92 -26.47 -5.34 -0.08
CA THR A 92 -27.60 -4.72 -0.78
C THR A 92 -28.87 -5.57 -0.68
N LEU A 93 -28.75 -6.89 -0.86
CA LEU A 93 -29.86 -7.83 -0.70
C LEU A 93 -30.37 -7.87 0.74
N PHE A 94 -29.46 -7.88 1.73
CA PHE A 94 -29.82 -7.83 3.15
C PHE A 94 -30.60 -6.56 3.48
N ASN A 95 -30.12 -5.39 3.05
CA ASN A 95 -30.80 -4.11 3.25
C ASN A 95 -32.16 -4.04 2.56
N SER A 96 -32.36 -4.78 1.47
CA SER A 96 -33.64 -4.83 0.76
C SER A 96 -34.61 -5.87 1.33
N SER A 97 -34.17 -6.65 2.32
CA SER A 97 -34.95 -7.75 2.87
C SER A 97 -35.74 -7.34 4.11
N ALA A 98 -36.89 -7.99 4.31
CA ALA A 98 -37.66 -7.84 5.54
C ALA A 98 -36.87 -8.22 6.81
N LEU A 99 -35.89 -9.13 6.69
CA LEU A 99 -35.00 -9.47 7.80
C LEU A 99 -34.10 -8.28 8.15
N GLY A 100 -33.44 -7.68 7.17
CA GLY A 100 -32.58 -6.51 7.39
C GLY A 100 -33.35 -5.36 8.02
N HIS A 101 -34.55 -5.07 7.52
CA HIS A 101 -35.41 -4.04 8.08
C HIS A 101 -35.72 -4.30 9.57
N ARG A 102 -36.18 -5.52 9.91
CA ARG A 102 -36.45 -5.90 11.30
C ARG A 102 -35.23 -5.80 12.20
N VAL A 103 -34.05 -6.17 11.69
CA VAL A 103 -32.79 -6.07 12.45
C VAL A 103 -32.47 -4.61 12.77
N TYR A 104 -32.55 -3.70 11.79
CA TYR A 104 -32.24 -2.29 12.03
C TYR A 104 -33.24 -1.61 12.98
N ASP A 105 -34.51 -1.95 12.88
CA ASP A 105 -35.54 -1.41 13.76
C ASP A 105 -35.40 -1.96 15.19
N ASP A 106 -35.13 -3.26 15.36
CA ASP A 106 -34.87 -3.89 16.67
C ASP A 106 -33.60 -3.31 17.32
N LEU A 107 -32.52 -3.18 16.57
CA LEU A 107 -31.28 -2.56 17.07
C LEU A 107 -31.52 -1.10 17.47
N THR A 108 -32.25 -0.34 16.65
CA THR A 108 -32.55 1.07 16.94
C THR A 108 -33.43 1.18 18.18
N ALA A 109 -34.44 0.34 18.33
CA ALA A 109 -35.33 0.34 19.49
C ALA A 109 -34.61 -0.04 20.79
N ARG A 110 -33.67 -1.01 20.73
CA ARG A 110 -32.94 -1.50 21.92
C ARG A 110 -31.82 -0.57 22.37
N PHE A 111 -31.04 -0.06 21.42
CA PHE A 111 -29.80 0.64 21.74
C PHE A 111 -29.89 2.16 21.52
N GLY A 112 -30.84 2.62 20.71
CA GLY A 112 -30.93 4.01 20.29
C GLY A 112 -29.86 4.40 19.27
N SER A 113 -30.17 5.40 18.45
CA SER A 113 -29.34 5.76 17.30
C SER A 113 -27.92 6.20 17.70
N PHE A 114 -27.76 6.93 18.81
CA PHE A 114 -26.43 7.38 19.24
C PHE A 114 -25.51 6.21 19.58
N ASN A 115 -25.98 5.22 20.35
CA ASN A 115 -25.15 4.08 20.73
C ASN A 115 -24.80 3.21 19.52
N LEU A 116 -25.72 3.06 18.55
CA LEU A 116 -25.40 2.37 17.30
C LEU A 116 -24.33 3.11 16.50
N ARG A 117 -24.49 4.43 16.33
CA ARG A 117 -23.53 5.26 15.60
C ARG A 117 -22.16 5.26 16.24
N PHE A 118 -22.07 5.28 17.57
CA PHE A 118 -20.79 5.25 18.27
C PHE A 118 -20.30 3.83 18.55
N PHE A 119 -20.90 3.14 19.54
CA PHE A 119 -20.45 1.80 19.95
C PHE A 119 -20.62 0.77 18.84
N GLY A 120 -21.72 0.80 18.08
CA GLY A 120 -21.92 -0.13 16.97
C GLY A 120 -20.83 0.02 15.91
N THR A 121 -20.58 1.24 15.44
CA THR A 121 -19.49 1.53 14.50
C THR A 121 -18.12 1.15 15.07
N TRP A 122 -17.84 1.56 16.31
CA TRP A 122 -16.55 1.31 16.97
C TRP A 122 -16.28 -0.19 17.12
N ILE A 123 -17.25 -0.97 17.61
CA ILE A 123 -17.13 -2.42 17.78
C ILE A 123 -16.89 -3.09 16.43
N ILE A 124 -17.67 -2.77 15.41
CA ILE A 124 -17.60 -3.43 14.10
C ILE A 124 -16.25 -3.17 13.44
N THR A 125 -15.88 -1.89 13.27
CA THR A 125 -14.65 -1.48 12.58
C THR A 125 -13.39 -1.93 13.34
N THR A 126 -13.36 -1.75 14.67
CA THR A 126 -12.25 -2.23 15.50
C THR A 126 -12.11 -3.76 15.41
N SER A 127 -13.22 -4.49 15.45
CA SER A 127 -13.17 -5.96 15.32
C SER A 127 -12.62 -6.38 13.96
N VAL A 128 -13.04 -5.74 12.88
CA VAL A 128 -12.54 -6.03 11.53
C VAL A 128 -11.04 -5.78 11.44
N LEU A 129 -10.57 -4.61 11.90
CA LEU A 129 -9.15 -4.26 11.93
C LEU A 129 -8.31 -5.31 12.66
N TRP A 130 -8.66 -5.61 13.92
CA TRP A 130 -7.84 -6.48 14.77
C TRP A 130 -7.95 -7.95 14.42
N ILE A 131 -9.14 -8.44 14.07
CA ILE A 131 -9.32 -9.85 13.70
C ILE A 131 -8.61 -10.13 12.38
N LEU A 132 -8.84 -9.32 11.34
CA LEU A 132 -8.20 -9.57 10.04
C LEU A 132 -6.69 -9.39 10.11
N SER A 133 -6.21 -8.32 10.75
CA SER A 133 -4.77 -8.11 10.94
C SER A 133 -4.13 -9.21 11.80
N GLY A 134 -4.85 -9.71 12.82
CA GLY A 134 -4.42 -10.83 13.66
C GLY A 134 -4.28 -12.13 12.86
N LEU A 135 -5.21 -12.43 11.95
CA LEU A 135 -5.11 -13.59 11.06
C LEU A 135 -3.87 -13.51 10.16
N TYR A 136 -3.54 -12.34 9.61
CA TYR A 136 -2.31 -12.14 8.86
C TYR A 136 -1.06 -12.23 9.75
N ALA A 137 -1.09 -11.67 10.96
CA ALA A 137 0.02 -11.75 11.90
C ALA A 137 0.34 -13.20 12.30
N ILE A 138 -0.66 -14.06 12.49
CA ILE A 138 -0.45 -15.49 12.72
C ILE A 138 0.29 -16.10 11.52
N ALA A 139 -0.16 -15.82 10.29
CA ALA A 139 0.50 -16.32 9.09
C ALA A 139 1.95 -15.83 8.94
N ASP A 140 2.20 -14.55 9.22
CA ASP A 140 3.53 -13.95 9.13
C ASP A 140 4.51 -14.50 10.19
N LEU A 141 4.04 -14.68 11.43
CA LEU A 141 4.86 -15.15 12.55
C LEU A 141 5.11 -16.66 12.50
N THR A 142 4.12 -17.45 12.10
CA THR A 142 4.21 -18.92 12.20
C THR A 142 4.35 -19.62 10.85
N GLY A 143 4.19 -18.91 9.73
CA GLY A 143 4.10 -19.53 8.40
C GLY A 143 2.87 -20.42 8.20
N ARG A 144 1.83 -20.24 9.02
CA ARG A 144 0.60 -21.05 9.02
C ARG A 144 -0.66 -20.17 9.14
N PRO A 145 -1.79 -20.55 8.53
CA PRO A 145 -1.97 -21.79 7.79
C PRO A 145 -1.30 -21.75 6.41
N LYS A 146 -0.76 -22.89 5.96
CA LYS A 146 -0.01 -22.97 4.70
C LYS A 146 -0.82 -22.53 3.49
N TRP A 147 -2.15 -22.70 3.51
CA TRP A 147 -3.05 -22.28 2.44
C TRP A 147 -3.11 -20.75 2.27
N LEU A 148 -2.84 -19.98 3.34
CA LEU A 148 -2.77 -18.53 3.32
C LEU A 148 -1.33 -18.07 3.05
N TYR A 149 -0.36 -18.66 3.75
CA TYR A 149 1.06 -18.31 3.63
C TYR A 149 1.59 -18.43 2.19
N LYS A 150 1.01 -19.34 1.38
CA LYS A 150 1.32 -19.46 -0.05
C LYS A 150 1.01 -18.22 -0.91
N TYR A 151 0.33 -17.23 -0.34
CA TYR A 151 -0.01 -15.98 -1.01
C TYR A 151 0.87 -14.80 -0.57
N LYS A 152 1.84 -15.02 0.32
CA LYS A 152 2.77 -13.98 0.75
C LYS A 152 3.68 -13.56 -0.39
N VAL A 153 3.65 -12.27 -0.68
CA VAL A 153 4.32 -11.58 -1.77
C VAL A 153 5.82 -11.42 -1.48
N GLN A 154 6.15 -11.05 -0.24
CA GLN A 154 7.53 -10.98 0.25
C GLN A 154 7.75 -11.96 1.42
N PRO A 155 7.98 -13.26 1.18
CA PRO A 155 8.10 -14.24 2.27
C PRO A 155 9.45 -14.21 3.01
N PHE A 156 10.43 -13.46 2.48
CA PHE A 156 11.82 -13.45 2.96
C PHE A 156 12.13 -12.26 3.86
N VAL A 157 11.33 -11.19 3.79
CA VAL A 157 11.42 -10.04 4.68
C VAL A 157 10.34 -10.20 5.74
N ARG A 158 10.73 -10.18 7.02
CA ARG A 158 9.82 -10.38 8.14
C ARG A 158 10.14 -9.43 9.26
N VAL A 159 9.08 -8.97 9.92
CA VAL A 159 9.21 -8.33 11.23
C VAL A 159 9.26 -9.41 12.32
N THR A 160 10.03 -9.14 13.36
CA THR A 160 10.12 -9.95 14.58
C THR A 160 8.85 -9.80 15.42
N GLY A 161 8.64 -10.71 16.39
CA GLY A 161 7.52 -10.58 17.33
C GLY A 161 7.53 -9.27 18.14
N LYS A 162 8.73 -8.75 18.45
CA LYS A 162 8.89 -7.46 19.13
C LYS A 162 8.46 -6.29 18.23
N GLU A 163 8.83 -6.32 16.96
CA GLU A 163 8.40 -5.30 15.99
C GLU A 163 6.89 -5.38 15.74
N TYR A 164 6.29 -6.58 15.67
CA TYR A 164 4.82 -6.72 15.66
C TYR A 164 4.16 -6.08 16.87
N ALA A 165 4.71 -6.28 18.07
CA ALA A 165 4.18 -5.64 19.28
C ALA A 165 4.28 -4.12 19.18
N ASN A 166 5.39 -3.57 18.66
CA ASN A 166 5.53 -2.13 18.42
C ASN A 166 4.50 -1.60 17.40
N ILE A 167 4.30 -2.32 16.30
CA ILE A 167 3.28 -2.01 15.28
C ILE A 167 1.89 -1.98 15.93
N ALA A 168 1.56 -3.03 16.70
CA ALA A 168 0.29 -3.13 17.39
C ALA A 168 0.08 -2.02 18.43
N LEU A 169 1.10 -1.65 19.18
CA LEU A 169 1.02 -0.53 20.13
C LEU A 169 0.81 0.80 19.40
N GLY A 170 1.47 1.02 18.25
CA GLY A 170 1.24 2.20 17.43
C GLY A 170 -0.18 2.26 16.85
N ALA A 171 -0.69 1.12 16.36
CA ALA A 171 -2.07 0.97 15.90
C ALA A 171 -3.07 1.24 17.01
N LEU A 172 -2.87 0.64 18.20
CA LEU A 172 -3.71 0.85 19.37
C LEU A 172 -3.73 2.32 19.81
N ARG A 173 -2.58 2.98 19.80
CA ARG A 173 -2.48 4.42 20.09
C ARG A 173 -3.34 5.23 19.11
N ASN A 174 -3.25 4.94 17.82
CA ASN A 174 -4.04 5.65 16.80
C ASN A 174 -5.54 5.35 16.92
N LEU A 175 -5.92 4.10 17.25
CA LEU A 175 -7.29 3.73 17.54
C LEU A 175 -7.86 4.50 18.75
N VAL A 176 -7.14 4.51 19.87
CA VAL A 176 -7.61 5.11 21.13
C VAL A 176 -7.64 6.63 21.07
N PHE A 177 -6.60 7.27 20.52
CA PHE A 177 -6.44 8.72 20.62
C PHE A 177 -6.86 9.50 19.38
N VAL A 178 -7.13 8.82 18.26
CA VAL A 178 -7.54 9.50 17.01
C VAL A 178 -8.86 8.95 16.50
N ALA A 179 -8.95 7.64 16.22
CA ALA A 179 -10.16 7.06 15.64
C ALA A 179 -11.35 7.11 16.63
N THR A 180 -11.14 6.75 17.89
CA THR A 180 -12.23 6.73 18.89
C THR A 180 -12.84 8.11 19.15
N PRO A 181 -12.05 9.18 19.40
CA PRO A 181 -12.61 10.53 19.52
C PRO A 181 -13.31 11.00 18.23
N LEU A 182 -12.75 10.69 17.05
CA LEU A 182 -13.36 11.07 15.78
C LEU A 182 -14.70 10.36 15.55
N MET A 183 -14.80 9.06 15.90
CA MET A 183 -16.05 8.30 15.84
C MET A 183 -17.09 8.86 16.82
N LEU A 184 -16.67 9.29 18.02
CA LEU A 184 -17.56 9.92 18.98
C LEU A 184 -18.13 11.24 18.44
N VAL A 185 -17.26 12.10 17.88
CA VAL A 185 -17.67 13.34 17.22
C VAL A 185 -18.57 13.04 16.03
N GLY A 186 -18.23 12.05 15.20
CA GLY A 186 -19.03 11.63 14.06
C GLY A 186 -20.41 11.12 14.44
N ALA A 187 -20.53 10.35 15.53
CA ALA A 187 -21.81 9.86 16.02
C ALA A 187 -22.76 10.99 16.46
N TRP A 188 -22.19 12.10 16.94
CA TRP A 188 -22.93 13.31 17.30
C TRP A 188 -23.22 14.22 16.10
N ALA A 189 -22.23 14.44 15.24
CA ALA A 189 -22.26 15.47 14.20
C ALA A 189 -22.79 14.99 12.84
N ILE A 190 -22.60 13.72 12.49
CA ILE A 190 -22.98 13.18 11.17
C ILE A 190 -24.34 12.47 11.29
N PRO A 191 -25.41 13.01 10.68
CA PRO A 191 -26.75 12.47 10.82
C PRO A 191 -26.93 11.20 9.99
N THR A 192 -26.50 10.07 10.54
CA THR A 192 -26.67 8.74 9.94
C THR A 192 -27.90 8.04 10.53
N PRO A 193 -29.08 8.09 9.88
CA PRO A 193 -30.26 7.39 10.38
C PRO A 193 -30.02 5.90 10.60
N THR A 194 -30.72 5.30 11.57
CA THR A 194 -30.52 3.89 11.97
C THR A 194 -31.74 3.00 11.76
N SER A 195 -32.92 3.57 11.51
CA SER A 195 -34.15 2.83 11.27
C SER A 195 -34.29 2.41 9.81
N SER A 196 -35.03 1.33 9.58
CA SER A 196 -35.19 0.73 8.25
C SER A 196 -35.92 1.64 7.26
N GLU A 197 -36.77 2.55 7.73
CA GLU A 197 -37.52 3.52 6.90
C GLU A 197 -36.59 4.39 6.04
N GLN A 198 -35.38 4.66 6.54
CA GLN A 198 -34.42 5.58 5.93
C GLN A 198 -33.34 4.83 5.13
N LEU A 199 -33.51 3.52 4.90
CA LEU A 199 -32.60 2.75 4.06
C LEU A 199 -32.66 3.22 2.61
N PRO A 200 -31.50 3.41 1.95
CA PRO A 200 -31.48 3.64 0.52
C PRO A 200 -31.92 2.38 -0.24
N GLY A 201 -32.64 2.56 -1.34
CA GLY A 201 -32.94 1.46 -2.26
C GLY A 201 -31.67 0.84 -2.88
N PRO A 202 -31.78 -0.32 -3.56
CA PRO A 202 -30.63 -1.09 -4.03
C PRO A 202 -29.66 -0.30 -4.92
N LEU A 203 -30.17 0.38 -5.94
CA LEU A 203 -29.35 1.17 -6.87
C LEU A 203 -28.65 2.32 -6.15
N ARG A 204 -29.35 3.00 -5.24
CA ARG A 204 -28.80 4.10 -4.46
C ARG A 204 -27.72 3.59 -3.49
N THR A 205 -27.89 2.40 -2.90
CA THR A 205 -26.88 1.74 -2.07
C THR A 205 -25.58 1.54 -2.84
N VAL A 206 -25.65 0.97 -4.04
CA VAL A 206 -24.45 0.75 -4.87
C VAL A 206 -23.84 2.08 -5.33
N ALA A 207 -24.66 3.06 -5.73
CA ALA A 207 -24.17 4.37 -6.17
C ALA A 207 -23.44 5.13 -5.06
N ILE A 208 -23.97 5.11 -3.83
CA ILE A 208 -23.31 5.70 -2.65
C ILE A 208 -21.95 5.03 -2.41
N LEU A 209 -21.86 3.69 -2.48
CA LEU A 209 -20.60 2.99 -2.29
C LEU A 209 -19.54 3.35 -3.35
N LEU A 210 -19.94 3.43 -4.62
CA LEU A 210 -19.03 3.85 -5.70
C LEU A 210 -18.57 5.31 -5.50
N PHE A 211 -19.45 6.17 -5.02
CA PHE A 211 -19.12 7.54 -4.67
C PHE A 211 -18.12 7.61 -3.50
N ASP A 212 -18.30 6.81 -2.46
CA ASP A 212 -17.37 6.74 -1.32
C ASP A 212 -15.98 6.24 -1.74
N VAL A 213 -15.91 5.22 -2.61
CA VAL A 213 -14.65 4.73 -3.19
C VAL A 213 -13.95 5.83 -3.99
N LEU A 214 -14.70 6.61 -4.79
CA LEU A 214 -14.12 7.71 -5.56
C LEU A 214 -13.64 8.85 -4.66
N CYS A 215 -14.41 9.21 -3.62
CA CYS A 215 -14.00 10.21 -2.64
C CYS A 215 -12.72 9.79 -1.93
N THR A 216 -12.63 8.52 -1.53
CA THR A 216 -11.45 7.94 -0.90
C THR A 216 -10.25 7.96 -1.84
N GLU A 217 -10.42 7.53 -3.09
CA GLU A 217 -9.36 7.55 -4.11
C GLU A 217 -8.80 8.95 -4.30
N ILE A 218 -9.66 9.96 -4.51
CA ILE A 218 -9.24 11.33 -4.75
C ILE A 218 -8.60 11.93 -3.49
N GLY A 219 -9.26 11.82 -2.34
CA GLY A 219 -8.80 12.40 -1.08
C GLY A 219 -7.46 11.81 -0.63
N PHE A 220 -7.36 10.47 -0.66
CA PHE A 220 -6.14 9.78 -0.28
C PHE A 220 -4.99 10.12 -1.22
N PHE A 221 -5.20 10.09 -2.56
CA PHE A 221 -4.15 10.39 -3.53
C PHE A 221 -3.47 11.74 -3.25
N TYR A 222 -4.25 12.81 -3.05
CA TYR A 222 -3.68 14.14 -2.82
C TYR A 222 -2.98 14.26 -1.47
N ILE A 223 -3.59 13.76 -0.39
CA ILE A 223 -3.01 13.87 0.95
C ILE A 223 -1.73 13.02 1.03
N HIS A 224 -1.78 11.79 0.51
CA HIS A 224 -0.64 10.89 0.49
C HIS A 224 0.52 11.46 -0.32
N ARG A 225 0.25 11.96 -1.54
CA ARG A 225 1.27 12.62 -2.37
C ARG A 225 1.85 13.86 -1.70
N TRP A 226 1.04 14.65 -0.99
CA TRP A 226 1.52 15.80 -0.23
C TRP A 226 2.39 15.38 0.96
N PHE A 227 2.02 14.30 1.66
CA PHE A 227 2.82 13.71 2.73
C PHE A 227 4.15 13.12 2.24
N HIS A 228 4.28 12.81 0.97
CA HIS A 228 5.56 12.47 0.34
C HIS A 228 6.43 13.69 -0.06
N SER A 229 5.96 14.92 0.16
CA SER A 229 6.84 16.09 0.03
C SER A 229 7.93 16.08 1.12
N PRO A 230 9.15 16.59 0.86
CA PRO A 230 10.29 16.38 1.77
C PRO A 230 10.03 16.76 3.23
N ALA A 231 9.38 17.90 3.47
CA ALA A 231 9.09 18.39 4.81
C ALA A 231 7.99 17.56 5.51
N MET A 232 6.92 17.21 4.78
CA MET A 232 5.82 16.44 5.35
C MET A 232 6.20 14.98 5.57
N TYR A 233 7.03 14.41 4.68
CA TYR A 233 7.52 13.05 4.80
C TYR A 233 8.32 12.88 6.08
N ALA A 234 9.33 13.74 6.28
CA ALA A 234 10.17 13.69 7.46
C ALA A 234 9.38 13.82 8.77
N ARG A 235 8.30 14.61 8.76
CA ARG A 235 7.50 14.92 9.96
C ARG A 235 6.40 13.91 10.24
N PHE A 236 5.68 13.46 9.22
CA PHE A 236 4.42 12.73 9.39
C PHE A 236 4.45 11.32 8.82
N HIS A 237 5.11 11.11 7.68
CA HIS A 237 4.97 9.87 6.91
C HIS A 237 6.16 8.91 6.98
N LYS A 238 7.34 9.39 7.41
CA LYS A 238 8.54 8.55 7.57
C LYS A 238 8.30 7.36 8.50
N LYS A 239 7.46 7.51 9.52
CA LYS A 239 7.11 6.44 10.46
C LYS A 239 6.32 5.31 9.77
N HIS A 240 5.46 5.65 8.83
CA HIS A 240 4.68 4.67 8.08
C HIS A 240 5.59 3.74 7.24
N HIS A 241 6.63 4.33 6.64
CA HIS A 241 7.65 3.61 5.88
C HIS A 241 8.78 3.02 6.75
N GLU A 242 8.61 2.93 8.07
CA GLU A 242 9.64 2.40 8.98
C GLU A 242 9.90 0.90 8.74
N TYR A 243 8.85 0.14 8.43
CA TYR A 243 8.94 -1.30 8.17
C TYR A 243 8.77 -1.56 6.68
N THR A 244 9.81 -2.12 6.05
CA THR A 244 9.75 -2.50 4.63
C THR A 244 8.97 -3.80 4.44
N ALA A 245 9.04 -4.72 5.42
CA ALA A 245 8.28 -5.96 5.39
C ALA A 245 6.77 -5.65 5.41
N PRO A 246 5.97 -6.19 4.47
CA PRO A 246 4.53 -5.96 4.45
C PRO A 246 3.85 -6.56 5.68
N VAL A 247 3.16 -5.71 6.43
CA VAL A 247 2.40 -6.08 7.63
C VAL A 247 1.03 -5.42 7.58
N ALA A 248 -0.03 -6.23 7.64
CA ALA A 248 -1.41 -5.76 7.55
C ALA A 248 -1.73 -4.61 8.53
N LEU A 249 -1.33 -4.78 9.81
CA LEU A 249 -1.57 -3.79 10.86
C LEU A 249 -0.73 -2.51 10.70
N ALA A 250 0.37 -2.56 9.94
CA ALA A 250 1.23 -1.40 9.70
C ALA A 250 0.52 -0.31 8.89
N ALA A 251 -0.58 -0.63 8.20
CA ALA A 251 -1.54 0.34 7.65
C ALA A 251 -1.96 1.42 8.66
N THR A 252 -1.98 1.08 9.96
CA THR A 252 -2.34 2.00 11.05
C THR A 252 -1.17 2.38 11.94
N TYR A 253 0.03 1.83 11.68
CA TYR A 253 1.27 2.24 12.33
C TYR A 253 1.83 3.47 11.62
N CYS A 254 1.39 4.64 12.05
CA CYS A 254 1.81 5.92 11.48
C CYS A 254 1.85 7.01 12.55
N THR A 255 2.03 8.28 12.18
CA THR A 255 1.80 9.38 13.13
C THR A 255 0.30 9.60 13.36
N MET A 256 -0.09 10.26 14.45
CA MET A 256 -1.50 10.56 14.71
C MET A 256 -2.07 11.50 13.63
N THR A 257 -1.27 12.47 13.19
CA THR A 257 -1.61 13.39 12.10
C THR A 257 -1.85 12.63 10.81
N GLU A 258 -0.94 11.73 10.45
CA GLU A 258 -1.13 10.91 9.27
C GLU A 258 -2.37 10.03 9.37
N HIS A 259 -2.60 9.40 10.52
CA HIS A 259 -3.80 8.59 10.70
C HIS A 259 -5.09 9.40 10.49
N LEU A 260 -5.16 10.61 11.06
CA LEU A 260 -6.31 11.49 10.88
C LEU A 260 -6.52 11.86 9.42
N PHE A 261 -5.48 12.37 8.75
CA PHE A 261 -5.61 12.99 7.44
C PHE A 261 -5.54 12.00 6.27
N SER A 262 -4.69 10.97 6.33
CA SER A 262 -4.60 9.97 5.26
C SER A 262 -5.59 8.83 5.48
N ASN A 263 -5.68 8.28 6.69
CA ASN A 263 -6.40 7.02 6.88
C ASN A 263 -7.89 7.22 7.16
N LEU A 264 -8.27 8.27 7.89
CA LEU A 264 -9.66 8.48 8.33
C LEU A 264 -10.42 9.48 7.46
N LEU A 265 -9.83 10.65 7.20
CA LEU A 265 -10.52 11.74 6.50
C LEU A 265 -11.00 11.33 5.09
N PRO A 266 -10.20 10.74 4.19
CA PRO A 266 -10.64 10.38 2.84
C PRO A 266 -11.83 9.42 2.84
N ASN A 267 -11.83 8.46 3.77
CA ASN A 267 -12.92 7.49 3.94
C ASN A 267 -14.21 8.14 4.47
N ALA A 268 -14.11 9.30 5.13
CA ALA A 268 -15.26 10.03 5.67
C ALA A 268 -15.84 11.05 4.68
N ILE A 269 -15.08 11.50 3.67
CA ILE A 269 -15.51 12.56 2.73
C ILE A 269 -16.87 12.26 2.12
N GLY A 270 -17.11 11.02 1.67
CA GLY A 270 -18.37 10.64 1.05
C GLY A 270 -19.58 10.89 1.95
N ALA A 271 -19.49 10.47 3.22
CA ALA A 271 -20.53 10.67 4.24
C ALA A 271 -20.67 12.11 4.74
N LEU A 272 -19.67 12.96 4.49
CA LEU A 272 -19.75 14.40 4.75
C LEU A 272 -20.48 15.15 3.61
N ILE A 273 -20.48 14.60 2.40
CA ILE A 273 -21.09 15.24 1.22
C ILE A 273 -22.52 14.76 1.00
N ILE A 274 -22.78 13.45 1.13
CA ILE A 274 -24.10 12.88 0.91
C ILE A 274 -24.60 12.13 2.16
N PRO A 275 -25.91 12.11 2.43
CA PRO A 275 -26.44 11.38 3.58
C PRO A 275 -26.33 9.85 3.43
N HIS A 276 -25.87 9.19 4.49
CA HIS A 276 -25.79 7.73 4.60
C HIS A 276 -26.73 7.21 5.69
N HIS A 277 -27.35 6.05 5.45
CA HIS A 277 -27.84 5.24 6.57
C HIS A 277 -26.65 4.72 7.38
N TRP A 278 -26.79 4.54 8.70
CA TRP A 278 -25.72 4.08 9.58
C TRP A 278 -25.08 2.78 9.08
N SER A 279 -25.88 1.79 8.70
CA SER A 279 -25.35 0.53 8.16
C SER A 279 -24.56 0.70 6.86
N GLN A 280 -24.98 1.65 6.02
CA GLN A 280 -24.29 1.99 4.77
C GLN A 280 -22.93 2.64 5.06
N TYR A 281 -22.89 3.58 6.01
CA TYR A 281 -21.65 4.21 6.44
C TYR A 281 -20.66 3.19 7.02
N VAL A 282 -21.12 2.33 7.94
CA VAL A 282 -20.27 1.29 8.56
C VAL A 282 -19.79 0.29 7.51
N PHE A 283 -20.66 -0.15 6.60
CA PHE A 283 -20.30 -1.09 5.55
C PHE A 283 -19.28 -0.50 4.57
N ALA A 284 -19.49 0.73 4.10
CA ALA A 284 -18.56 1.44 3.22
C ALA A 284 -17.19 1.59 3.88
N TYR A 285 -17.15 2.08 5.12
CA TYR A 285 -15.91 2.22 5.87
C TYR A 285 -15.19 0.89 6.05
N THR A 286 -15.91 -0.16 6.44
CA THR A 286 -15.35 -1.50 6.64
C THR A 286 -14.78 -2.08 5.34
N LEU A 287 -15.48 -1.88 4.21
CA LEU A 287 -15.01 -2.35 2.91
C LEU A 287 -13.70 -1.67 2.49
N LEU A 288 -13.60 -0.35 2.72
CA LEU A 288 -12.38 0.43 2.47
C LEU A 288 -11.24 -0.01 3.41
N GLU A 289 -11.52 -0.19 4.70
CA GLU A 289 -10.56 -0.68 5.70
C GLU A 289 -10.01 -2.06 5.34
N ILE A 290 -10.87 -3.00 4.92
CA ILE A 290 -10.45 -4.31 4.41
C ILE A 290 -9.50 -4.14 3.22
N GLY A 291 -9.80 -3.22 2.31
CA GLY A 291 -8.93 -2.89 1.17
C GLY A 291 -7.55 -2.40 1.62
N THR A 292 -7.49 -1.49 2.59
CA THR A 292 -6.23 -0.97 3.15
C THR A 292 -5.42 -2.07 3.84
N ILE A 293 -6.06 -2.90 4.67
CA ILE A 293 -5.45 -4.05 5.34
C ILE A 293 -4.86 -5.00 4.29
N GLN A 294 -5.60 -5.29 3.22
CA GLN A 294 -5.13 -6.15 2.13
C GLN A 294 -3.91 -5.56 1.42
N ALA A 295 -3.95 -4.26 1.09
CA ALA A 295 -2.84 -3.57 0.42
C ALA A 295 -1.53 -3.65 1.22
N HIS A 296 -1.60 -3.60 2.55
CA HIS A 296 -0.43 -3.67 3.44
C HIS A 296 -0.07 -5.09 3.88
N SER A 297 -0.99 -6.04 3.77
CA SER A 297 -0.78 -7.41 4.25
C SER A 297 0.39 -8.12 3.55
N GLY A 298 0.67 -7.74 2.30
CA GLY A 298 1.56 -8.48 1.42
C GLY A 298 1.01 -9.87 1.06
N TYR A 299 -0.30 -10.11 1.14
CA TYR A 299 -0.93 -11.35 0.69
C TYR A 299 -1.76 -11.11 -0.56
N TYR A 300 -1.41 -11.78 -1.65
CA TYR A 300 -2.19 -11.71 -2.88
C TYR A 300 -3.20 -12.86 -2.98
N ILE A 301 -4.35 -12.67 -2.34
CA ILE A 301 -5.40 -13.70 -2.25
C ILE A 301 -6.33 -13.64 -3.49
N PRO A 302 -6.71 -14.80 -4.07
CA PRO A 302 -7.67 -14.85 -5.17
C PRO A 302 -9.01 -14.15 -4.83
N GLY A 303 -9.51 -13.34 -5.77
CA GLY A 303 -10.78 -12.64 -5.60
C GLY A 303 -10.69 -11.33 -4.82
N LEU A 304 -9.47 -10.97 -4.37
CA LEU A 304 -9.16 -9.74 -3.66
C LEU A 304 -8.15 -8.87 -4.44
N ASN A 305 -8.05 -7.62 -4.01
CA ASN A 305 -7.14 -6.65 -4.60
C ASN A 305 -5.67 -7.04 -4.40
N SER A 306 -4.83 -6.62 -5.34
CA SER A 306 -3.40 -6.93 -5.33
C SER A 306 -2.64 -5.94 -4.44
N PRO A 307 -1.82 -6.39 -3.47
CA PRO A 307 -0.99 -5.48 -2.66
C PRO A 307 0.18 -4.89 -3.44
N LEU A 308 0.53 -5.45 -4.61
CA LEU A 308 1.73 -5.10 -5.39
C LEU A 308 1.89 -3.61 -5.72
N GLN A 309 0.78 -2.90 -5.96
CA GLN A 309 0.84 -1.47 -6.27
C GLN A 309 1.38 -0.67 -5.07
N HIS A 310 0.87 -0.97 -3.88
CA HIS A 310 1.29 -0.34 -2.63
C HIS A 310 2.67 -0.83 -2.19
N ASP A 311 2.98 -2.10 -2.42
CA ASP A 311 4.31 -2.67 -2.18
C ASP A 311 5.38 -1.95 -3.03
N PHE A 312 5.07 -1.71 -4.32
CA PHE A 312 5.95 -0.92 -5.19
C PHE A 312 6.06 0.54 -4.74
N HIS A 313 5.00 1.11 -4.17
CA HIS A 313 5.04 2.46 -3.61
C HIS A 313 6.05 2.57 -2.46
N HIS A 314 6.05 1.63 -1.50
CA HIS A 314 7.04 1.60 -0.41
C HIS A 314 8.48 1.51 -0.91
N PHE A 315 8.70 0.90 -2.07
CA PHE A 315 10.00 0.87 -2.71
C PHE A 315 10.34 2.18 -3.45
N ALA A 316 9.40 2.70 -4.24
CA ALA A 316 9.66 3.81 -5.15
C ALA A 316 9.55 5.19 -4.50
N PHE A 317 8.75 5.32 -3.43
CA PHE A 317 8.42 6.55 -2.69
C PHE A 317 7.79 7.70 -3.49
N THR A 318 7.80 7.67 -4.82
CA THR A 318 7.40 8.80 -5.68
C THR A 318 6.29 8.46 -6.67
N GLU A 319 5.71 7.27 -6.55
CA GLU A 319 4.71 6.72 -7.46
C GLU A 319 3.65 5.90 -6.72
N ASN A 320 2.52 5.63 -7.38
CA ASN A 320 1.41 4.82 -6.87
C ASN A 320 0.85 5.34 -5.52
N PHE A 321 0.41 6.60 -5.49
CA PHE A 321 -0.12 7.23 -4.29
C PHE A 321 -1.58 6.84 -4.00
N GLY A 322 -2.35 6.48 -5.01
CA GLY A 322 -3.78 6.18 -4.89
C GLY A 322 -4.06 4.74 -4.45
N PRO A 323 -5.15 4.49 -3.70
CA PRO A 323 -5.51 3.14 -3.25
C PRO A 323 -5.99 2.22 -4.38
N THR A 324 -6.64 2.77 -5.42
CA THR A 324 -7.13 2.01 -6.59
C THR A 324 -6.23 2.15 -7.81
N GLY A 325 -5.40 3.20 -7.86
CA GLY A 325 -4.53 3.53 -9.00
C GLY A 325 -5.22 4.33 -10.11
N LEU A 326 -6.48 4.74 -9.92
CA LEU A 326 -7.22 5.57 -10.88
C LEU A 326 -6.55 6.95 -11.01
N MET A 327 -6.31 7.61 -9.90
CA MET A 327 -5.66 8.93 -9.90
C MET A 327 -4.21 8.81 -10.35
N ASP A 328 -3.51 7.72 -10.01
CA ASP A 328 -2.16 7.50 -10.51
C ASP A 328 -2.13 7.36 -12.04
N ALA A 329 -3.13 6.70 -12.63
CA ALA A 329 -3.25 6.59 -14.08
C ALA A 329 -3.57 7.94 -14.74
N ILE A 330 -4.42 8.77 -14.13
CA ILE A 330 -4.75 10.11 -14.63
C ILE A 330 -3.51 11.02 -14.59
N TYR A 331 -2.76 10.99 -13.49
CA TYR A 331 -1.59 11.85 -13.28
C TYR A 331 -0.27 11.26 -13.81
N GLY A 332 -0.29 10.04 -14.35
CA GLY A 332 0.90 9.36 -14.83
C GLY A 332 1.92 8.99 -13.73
N THR A 333 1.47 8.83 -12.49
CA THR A 333 2.33 8.47 -11.34
C THR A 333 2.41 6.97 -11.11
N ASN A 334 2.06 6.16 -12.11
CA ASN A 334 2.24 4.69 -12.12
C ASN A 334 2.99 4.19 -13.37
N ILE A 335 3.67 5.08 -14.10
CA ILE A 335 4.33 4.73 -15.38
C ILE A 335 5.44 3.70 -15.14
N ARG A 336 6.31 3.90 -14.14
CA ARG A 336 7.44 2.97 -13.89
C ARG A 336 6.92 1.65 -13.40
N TYR A 337 5.93 1.66 -12.51
CA TYR A 337 5.27 0.44 -12.04
C TYR A 337 4.69 -0.38 -13.22
N ARG A 338 3.95 0.27 -14.11
CA ARG A 338 3.35 -0.40 -15.29
C ARG A 338 4.39 -0.91 -16.26
N LYS A 339 5.44 -0.13 -16.53
CA LYS A 339 6.55 -0.51 -17.41
C LYS A 339 7.31 -1.71 -16.82
N THR A 340 7.66 -1.64 -15.54
CA THR A 340 8.34 -2.72 -14.81
C THR A 340 7.57 -4.03 -14.88
N LEU A 341 6.25 -3.99 -14.66
CA LEU A 341 5.39 -5.17 -14.81
C LEU A 341 5.32 -5.68 -16.26
N ALA A 342 5.30 -4.78 -17.24
CA ALA A 342 5.25 -5.15 -18.66
C ALA A 342 6.57 -5.79 -19.15
N GLU A 343 7.71 -5.24 -18.74
CA GLU A 343 9.04 -5.78 -19.06
C GLU A 343 9.26 -7.13 -18.38
N ALA A 344 8.94 -7.24 -17.09
CA ALA A 344 9.01 -8.52 -16.40
C ALA A 344 8.08 -9.55 -17.06
N LYS A 345 6.92 -9.13 -17.61
CA LYS A 345 6.03 -10.00 -18.38
C LYS A 345 6.69 -10.46 -19.68
N GLN A 346 7.38 -9.56 -20.38
CA GLN A 346 8.13 -9.91 -21.58
C GLN A 346 9.29 -10.87 -21.30
N ASN A 347 10.11 -10.59 -20.27
CA ASN A 347 11.24 -11.41 -19.84
C ASN A 347 10.85 -12.85 -19.50
N ASN A 348 9.60 -13.04 -19.11
CA ASN A 348 9.04 -14.33 -18.76
C ASN A 348 8.09 -14.89 -19.83
N ASN A 349 8.34 -14.60 -21.10
CA ASN A 349 7.60 -15.14 -22.25
C ASN A 349 6.08 -14.87 -22.15
N GLY A 350 5.69 -13.70 -21.66
CA GLY A 350 4.28 -13.33 -21.45
C GLY A 350 3.69 -13.78 -20.11
N SER A 351 4.43 -14.53 -19.29
CA SER A 351 3.99 -14.99 -17.96
C SER A 351 3.95 -13.82 -16.97
N GLU A 352 2.76 -13.26 -16.71
CA GLU A 352 2.55 -12.26 -15.64
C GLU A 352 2.91 -12.79 -14.25
N VAL A 353 2.83 -14.10 -14.09
CA VAL A 353 3.17 -14.80 -12.86
C VAL A 353 4.65 -14.62 -12.55
N SER A 354 5.47 -15.04 -13.50
CA SER A 354 6.91 -14.97 -13.37
C SER A 354 7.40 -13.51 -13.38
N ALA A 355 6.71 -12.64 -14.13
CA ALA A 355 6.93 -11.20 -14.13
C ALA A 355 6.81 -10.60 -12.73
N ARG A 356 5.68 -10.85 -12.07
CA ARG A 356 5.42 -10.32 -10.74
C ARG A 356 6.38 -10.93 -9.73
N LEU A 357 6.70 -12.21 -9.83
CA LEU A 357 7.72 -12.85 -8.99
C LEU A 357 9.11 -12.25 -9.20
N GLU A 358 9.47 -11.87 -10.43
CA GLU A 358 10.72 -11.17 -10.75
C GLU A 358 10.75 -9.79 -10.08
N VAL A 359 9.68 -8.99 -10.26
CA VAL A 359 9.55 -7.68 -9.60
C VAL A 359 9.64 -7.82 -8.08
N LEU A 360 8.94 -8.78 -7.48
CA LEU A 360 8.98 -9.00 -6.04
C LEU A 360 10.32 -9.49 -5.52
N SER A 361 10.99 -10.36 -6.28
CA SER A 361 12.34 -10.80 -5.95
C SER A 361 13.32 -9.62 -5.98
N PHE A 362 13.15 -8.73 -6.94
CA PHE A 362 13.94 -7.51 -7.05
C PHE A 362 13.68 -6.55 -5.88
N LEU A 363 12.42 -6.29 -5.54
CA LEU A 363 12.05 -5.45 -4.39
C LEU A 363 12.66 -6.00 -3.09
N ALA A 364 12.49 -7.30 -2.84
CA ALA A 364 13.04 -7.96 -1.66
C ALA A 364 14.59 -7.91 -1.61
N GLN A 365 15.28 -8.04 -2.76
CA GLN A 365 16.74 -7.92 -2.81
C GLN A 365 17.22 -6.51 -2.43
N ARG A 366 16.57 -5.47 -2.97
CA ARG A 366 16.94 -4.07 -2.69
C ARG A 366 16.74 -3.71 -1.23
N GLU A 367 15.65 -4.15 -0.62
CA GLU A 367 15.39 -3.93 0.80
C GLU A 367 16.48 -4.55 1.70
N VAL A 368 16.97 -5.75 1.36
CA VAL A 368 18.08 -6.38 2.09
C VAL A 368 19.35 -5.57 1.94
N GLU A 369 19.70 -5.13 0.72
CA GLU A 369 20.87 -4.29 0.46
C GLU A 369 20.84 -2.98 1.25
N GLU A 370 19.68 -2.31 1.31
CA GLU A 370 19.49 -1.09 2.08
C GLU A 370 19.62 -1.33 3.59
N SER A 371 19.01 -2.42 4.10
CA SER A 371 19.13 -2.81 5.51
C SER A 371 20.58 -3.09 5.92
N GLU A 372 21.36 -3.76 5.07
CA GLU A 372 22.78 -4.04 5.31
C GLU A 372 23.63 -2.76 5.24
N ALA A 373 23.36 -1.86 4.29
CA ALA A 373 24.04 -0.58 4.18
C ALA A 373 23.84 0.28 5.44
N LEU A 374 22.60 0.34 5.96
CA LEU A 374 22.28 1.06 7.20
C LEU A 374 22.99 0.46 8.42
N LYS A 375 23.03 -0.88 8.55
CA LYS A 375 23.78 -1.57 9.61
C LYS A 375 25.29 -1.31 9.52
N GLY A 376 25.83 -1.26 8.30
CA GLY A 376 27.24 -0.95 8.05
C GLY A 376 27.62 0.48 8.39
N GLN A 377 26.72 1.45 8.17
CA GLN A 377 26.93 2.84 8.56
C GLN A 377 26.90 3.01 10.09
N ASN A 378 25.96 2.38 10.78
CA ASN A 378 25.87 2.44 12.24
C ASN A 378 27.08 1.79 12.96
N LYS A 379 27.68 0.73 12.37
CA LYS A 379 28.92 0.12 12.87
C LYS A 379 30.18 0.95 12.63
N LYS A 380 30.15 1.91 11.68
CA LYS A 380 31.27 2.83 11.41
C LYS A 380 31.15 4.13 12.22
N ALA A 381 29.98 4.42 12.76
CA ALA A 381 29.69 5.60 13.57
C ALA A 381 29.77 5.33 15.09
N ALA A 382 29.85 4.06 15.49
CA ALA A 382 30.17 3.59 16.83
C ALA A 382 31.64 3.16 16.88
#